data_AF-A0A4U6NHD6-F1
#
_entry.id   AF-A0A4U6NHD6-F1
#
_cell.length_a   1.000
_cell.length_b   1.000
_cell.length_c   1.000
_cell.angle_alpha   90.00
_cell.angle_beta   90.00
_cell.angle_gamma   90.00
#
_symmetry.space_group_name_H-M   'P 1'
#
loop_
_entity.id
_entity.type
_entity.pdbx_description
1 polymer ?
#
loop_
_entity_poly.entity_id
_entity_poly.type
_entity_poly.pdbx_seq_one_letter_code
_entity_poly.pdbx_strand_id
1 'polypeptide(L)'
;MARTARSSRINMKSTSGKVLASVALLGVAASVAGLGTYGSFTSTTSASETVTAGSVKIELGAAGTAANRLSVPAVGVIPGDTIQRAATLSNTGNQNFGGVTLSTTAAAPASKLTTDGVNGLQVAVDACSVPWTEAGTAPAYTYTCTGVTTSVLPTRPIIGTDVVLSNLASITNPNSSKADNLRITATLPTAADNTFQGLTSTVDFAFTATQRAATSR
;
A
#
# COMPACT_ATOMS: atom_id res chain seq x y z
N MET A 1 47.35 -51.94 -75.20
CA MET A 1 47.48 -53.34 -74.73
C MET A 1 46.08 -53.85 -74.40
N ALA A 2 45.69 -54.97 -75.01
CA ALA A 2 44.32 -55.51 -75.03
C ALA A 2 43.89 -56.15 -73.69
N ARG A 3 42.56 -56.18 -73.42
CA ARG A 3 41.76 -57.41 -73.28
C ARG A 3 40.29 -57.17 -72.83
N THR A 4 39.39 -57.39 -73.78
CA THR A 4 38.32 -58.40 -73.80
C THR A 4 37.56 -58.80 -72.50
N ALA A 5 36.35 -58.23 -72.38
CA ALA A 5 35.01 -58.81 -72.13
C ALA A 5 34.76 -59.98 -71.15
N ARG A 6 33.62 -59.90 -70.43
CA ARG A 6 32.60 -60.97 -70.48
C ARG A 6 31.16 -60.52 -70.17
N SER A 7 30.32 -60.77 -71.17
CA SER A 7 28.88 -61.03 -71.23
C SER A 7 28.03 -60.99 -69.95
N SER A 8 26.96 -60.22 -70.01
CA SER A 8 25.62 -60.75 -69.72
C SER A 8 24.61 -60.13 -70.69
N ARG A 9 24.10 -60.94 -71.62
CA ARG A 9 23.06 -60.52 -72.56
C ARG A 9 21.70 -60.75 -71.93
N ILE A 10 21.02 -59.67 -71.54
CA ILE A 10 19.57 -59.69 -71.32
C ILE A 10 18.91 -59.43 -72.69
N ASN A 11 18.22 -60.43 -73.21
CA ASN A 11 17.60 -60.38 -74.53
C ASN A 11 16.29 -59.56 -74.48
N MET A 12 16.34 -58.32 -74.97
CA MET A 12 15.28 -57.31 -74.80
C MET A 12 14.29 -57.27 -75.99
N LYS A 13 13.96 -58.43 -76.58
CA LYS A 13 13.14 -58.53 -77.81
C LYS A 13 11.69 -59.01 -77.62
N SER A 14 11.22 -59.18 -76.39
CA SER A 14 9.81 -59.51 -76.11
C SER A 14 9.23 -58.61 -75.03
N THR A 15 7.96 -58.22 -75.21
CA THR A 15 7.18 -57.34 -74.32
C THR A 15 7.20 -57.80 -72.86
N SER A 16 7.32 -59.11 -72.60
CA SER A 16 7.41 -59.69 -71.26
C SER A 16 8.71 -59.35 -70.51
N GLY A 17 9.81 -59.10 -71.23
CA GLY A 17 11.09 -58.70 -70.62
C GLY A 17 11.10 -57.25 -70.12
N LYS A 18 10.21 -56.40 -70.68
CA LYS A 18 10.04 -55.01 -70.23
C LYS A 18 9.16 -54.92 -68.98
N VAL A 19 8.16 -55.80 -68.84
CA VAL A 19 7.27 -55.84 -67.67
C VAL A 19 8.00 -56.30 -66.40
N LEU A 20 8.87 -57.31 -66.49
CA LEU A 20 9.68 -57.78 -65.36
C LEU A 20 10.68 -56.73 -64.86
N ALA A 21 11.23 -55.90 -65.75
CA ALA A 21 12.09 -54.78 -65.38
C ALA A 21 11.33 -53.64 -64.67
N SER A 22 10.05 -53.42 -65.01
CA SER A 22 9.21 -52.42 -64.34
C SER A 22 8.76 -52.83 -62.94
N VAL A 23 8.50 -54.12 -62.70
CA VAL A 23 8.11 -54.62 -61.36
C VAL A 23 9.29 -54.61 -60.38
N ALA A 24 10.51 -54.89 -60.85
CA ALA A 24 11.71 -54.84 -60.00
C ALA A 24 12.08 -53.42 -59.55
N LEU A 25 11.81 -52.40 -60.39
CA LEU A 25 11.99 -50.99 -60.01
C LEU A 25 10.90 -50.47 -59.06
N LEU A 26 9.67 -50.99 -59.16
CA LEU A 26 8.58 -50.65 -58.24
C LEU A 26 8.68 -51.37 -56.88
N GLY A 27 9.38 -52.50 -56.82
CA GLY A 27 9.64 -53.25 -55.57
C GLY A 27 10.70 -52.63 -54.66
N VAL A 28 11.55 -51.74 -55.16
CA VAL A 28 12.53 -50.98 -54.35
C VAL A 28 11.95 -49.64 -53.84
N ALA A 29 10.78 -49.23 -54.35
CA ALA A 29 10.06 -48.05 -53.87
C ALA A 29 8.93 -48.36 -52.86
N ALA A 30 8.73 -49.64 -52.51
CA ALA A 30 7.59 -50.09 -51.69
C ALA A 30 8.00 -50.64 -50.30
N SER A 31 9.16 -50.24 -49.77
CA SER A 31 9.66 -50.71 -48.46
C SER A 31 10.07 -49.59 -47.49
N VAL A 32 9.50 -48.39 -47.64
CA VAL A 32 9.44 -47.39 -46.56
C VAL A 32 8.03 -46.77 -46.51
N ALA A 33 7.03 -47.59 -46.21
CA ALA A 33 5.68 -47.13 -45.92
C ALA A 33 5.25 -47.67 -44.55
N GLY A 34 5.34 -46.82 -43.53
CA GLY A 34 5.01 -47.12 -42.13
C GLY A 34 6.17 -47.83 -41.44
N LEU A 35 7.03 -47.15 -40.68
CA LEU A 35 6.71 -46.48 -39.42
C LEU A 35 7.78 -45.40 -39.17
N GLY A 36 7.40 -44.14 -39.37
CA GLY A 36 8.27 -42.98 -39.23
C GLY A 36 7.75 -41.93 -40.20
N THR A 37 7.15 -40.84 -39.80
CA THR A 37 7.20 -40.10 -38.54
C THR A 37 5.83 -39.46 -38.43
N TYR A 38 5.09 -39.66 -37.33
CA TYR A 38 4.01 -38.72 -37.03
C TYR A 38 4.67 -37.36 -36.89
N GLY A 39 4.48 -36.48 -37.88
CA GLY A 39 4.70 -35.06 -37.66
C GLY A 39 3.72 -34.65 -36.58
N SER A 40 4.16 -34.64 -35.33
CA SER A 40 3.32 -34.18 -34.23
C SER A 40 3.11 -32.69 -34.44
N PHE A 41 1.94 -32.30 -34.94
CA PHE A 41 1.57 -30.90 -35.04
C PHE A 41 1.23 -30.41 -33.63
N THR A 42 2.23 -29.87 -32.94
CA THR A 42 2.04 -29.17 -31.67
C THR A 42 2.00 -27.67 -31.92
N SER A 43 0.89 -27.04 -31.56
CA SER A 43 0.74 -25.57 -31.54
C SER A 43 0.71 -25.12 -30.08
N THR A 44 1.54 -24.13 -29.75
CA THR A 44 1.60 -23.50 -28.44
C THR A 44 1.45 -22.00 -28.62
N THR A 45 0.55 -21.39 -27.86
CA THR A 45 0.45 -19.92 -27.73
C THR A 45 0.69 -19.55 -26.28
N SER A 46 1.35 -18.42 -26.04
CA SER A 46 1.58 -17.89 -24.70
C SER A 46 1.23 -16.42 -24.63
N ALA A 47 0.64 -16.03 -23.50
CA ALA A 47 0.46 -14.65 -23.10
C ALA A 47 1.13 -14.47 -21.74
N SER A 48 1.57 -13.24 -21.44
CA SER A 48 2.12 -12.89 -20.15
C SER A 48 1.46 -11.62 -19.66
N GLU A 49 1.10 -11.63 -18.39
CA GLU A 49 0.55 -10.48 -17.68
C GLU A 49 1.48 -10.13 -16.54
N THR A 50 1.72 -8.83 -16.34
CA THR A 50 2.44 -8.33 -15.15
C THR A 50 1.41 -7.81 -14.16
N VAL A 51 1.37 -8.43 -12.98
CA VAL A 51 0.52 -8.00 -11.86
C VAL A 51 1.41 -7.33 -10.81
N THR A 52 1.15 -6.07 -10.49
CA THR A 52 1.84 -5.34 -9.41
C THR A 52 0.89 -5.15 -8.23
N ALA A 53 1.34 -5.53 -7.03
CA ALA A 53 0.57 -5.36 -5.81
C ALA A 53 0.43 -3.87 -5.42
N GLY A 54 -0.72 -3.51 -4.84
CA GLY A 54 -0.92 -2.19 -4.27
C GLY A 54 -0.23 -2.03 -2.91
N SER A 55 0.19 -0.80 -2.58
CA SER A 55 0.77 -0.44 -1.28
C SER A 55 -0.13 0.53 -0.49
N VAL A 56 -0.23 0.29 0.81
CA VAL A 56 -0.91 1.15 1.79
C VAL A 56 0.15 1.70 2.72
N LYS A 57 0.34 3.02 2.74
CA LYS A 57 1.37 3.67 3.57
C LYS A 57 0.86 5.01 4.09
N ILE A 58 0.66 5.08 5.40
CA ILE A 58 0.33 6.30 6.12
C ILE A 58 1.61 6.86 6.75
N GLU A 59 1.84 8.16 6.60
CA GLU A 59 3.02 8.83 7.14
C GLU A 59 2.65 10.16 7.81
N LEU A 60 3.38 10.46 8.88
CA LEU A 60 3.41 11.78 9.49
C LEU A 60 4.63 12.56 8.99
N GLY A 61 4.52 13.89 9.03
CA GLY A 61 5.67 14.78 8.87
C GLY A 61 6.81 14.45 9.83
N ALA A 62 8.02 14.92 9.49
CA ALA A 62 9.22 14.70 10.30
C ALA A 62 9.05 15.24 11.72
N ALA A 63 9.29 14.39 12.73
CA ALA A 63 9.16 14.75 14.14
C ALA A 63 10.07 15.92 14.51
N GLY A 64 9.57 16.82 15.37
CA GLY A 64 10.30 18.02 15.81
C GLY A 64 10.27 19.18 14.81
N THR A 65 9.55 19.06 13.71
CA THR A 65 9.30 20.15 12.74
C THR A 65 7.88 20.69 12.87
N ALA A 66 7.55 21.79 12.19
CA ALA A 66 6.15 22.29 12.14
C ALA A 66 5.17 21.26 11.53
N ALA A 67 5.66 20.28 10.77
CA ALA A 67 4.85 19.20 10.22
C ALA A 67 4.61 18.06 11.22
N ASN A 68 5.26 18.04 12.39
CA ASN A 68 4.98 17.09 13.47
C ASN A 68 5.59 17.54 14.80
N ARG A 69 4.74 18.04 15.70
CA ARG A 69 5.09 18.47 17.06
C ARG A 69 4.61 17.52 18.15
N LEU A 70 4.07 16.34 17.82
CA LEU A 70 3.44 15.44 18.80
C LEU A 70 4.40 14.97 19.91
N SER A 71 5.72 14.99 19.67
CA SER A 71 6.74 14.66 20.68
C SER A 71 7.10 15.81 21.64
N VAL A 72 6.55 17.01 21.46
CA VAL A 72 6.86 18.16 22.33
C VAL A 72 6.05 18.05 23.63
N PRO A 73 6.71 17.90 24.79
CA PRO A 73 6.01 17.76 26.07
C PRO A 73 5.26 19.05 26.43
N ALA A 74 4.17 18.94 27.17
CA ALA A 74 3.55 20.07 27.85
C ALA A 74 3.97 20.05 29.32
N VAL A 75 4.21 21.22 29.92
CA VAL A 75 4.66 21.35 31.31
C VAL A 75 3.87 22.47 31.97
N GLY A 76 3.62 22.34 33.28
CA GLY A 76 2.93 23.36 34.07
C GLY A 76 1.47 23.58 33.67
N VAL A 77 0.81 22.56 33.11
CA VAL A 77 -0.58 22.61 32.66
C VAL A 77 -1.52 22.75 33.86
N ILE A 78 -2.42 23.72 33.82
CA ILE A 78 -3.45 23.96 34.84
C ILE A 78 -4.87 23.76 34.27
N PRO A 79 -5.89 23.57 35.13
CA PRO A 79 -7.27 23.46 34.67
C PRO A 79 -7.69 24.66 33.80
N GLY A 80 -8.24 24.38 32.62
CA GLY A 80 -8.60 25.36 31.59
C GLY A 80 -7.58 25.53 30.46
N ASP A 81 -6.34 25.05 30.64
CA ASP A 81 -5.31 25.15 29.61
C ASP A 81 -5.62 24.29 28.38
N THR A 82 -5.20 24.79 27.23
CA THR A 82 -5.21 24.06 25.96
C THR A 82 -3.79 23.91 25.42
N ILE A 83 -3.44 22.70 25.01
CA ILE A 83 -2.16 22.32 24.42
C ILE A 83 -2.42 22.00 22.96
N GLN A 84 -1.81 22.76 22.04
CA GLN A 84 -1.93 22.49 20.62
C GLN A 84 -0.65 21.87 20.06
N ARG A 85 -0.80 20.88 19.19
CA ARG A 85 0.29 20.26 18.41
C ARG A 85 -0.17 20.07 16.96
N ALA A 86 0.70 20.38 16.00
CA ALA A 86 0.43 20.09 14.60
C ALA A 86 1.05 18.77 14.16
N ALA A 87 0.41 18.12 13.19
CA ALA A 87 0.95 17.00 12.44
C ALA A 87 0.40 17.01 11.01
N THR A 88 1.24 16.77 10.01
CA THR A 88 0.80 16.56 8.62
C THR A 88 0.68 15.06 8.37
N LEU A 89 -0.51 14.59 8.03
CA LEU A 89 -0.80 13.20 7.71
C LEU A 89 -0.92 13.03 6.21
N SER A 90 -0.27 12.01 5.65
CA SER A 90 -0.24 11.76 4.21
C SER A 90 -0.38 10.28 3.86
N ASN A 91 -0.88 10.02 2.65
CA ASN A 91 -0.86 8.69 2.03
C ASN A 91 0.24 8.66 0.97
N THR A 92 1.32 7.95 1.27
CA THR A 92 2.48 7.77 0.37
C THR A 92 2.53 6.38 -0.27
N GLY A 93 1.44 5.61 -0.12
CA GLY A 93 1.23 4.37 -0.86
C GLY A 93 0.78 4.63 -2.29
N ASN A 94 0.22 3.62 -2.94
CA ASN A 94 -0.41 3.75 -4.26
C ASN A 94 -1.88 3.30 -4.28
N GLN A 95 -2.45 3.01 -3.10
CA GLN A 95 -3.86 2.70 -2.92
C GLN A 95 -4.54 3.75 -2.04
N ASN A 96 -5.83 3.99 -2.29
CA ASN A 96 -6.70 4.70 -1.35
C ASN A 96 -6.82 3.92 -0.03
N PHE A 97 -7.01 4.64 1.06
CA PHE A 97 -7.33 4.04 2.35
C PHE A 97 -8.80 3.64 2.41
N GLY A 98 -9.09 2.56 3.15
CA GLY A 98 -10.45 2.20 3.54
C GLY A 98 -10.97 3.06 4.69
N GLY A 99 -10.06 3.58 5.51
CA GLY A 99 -10.31 4.51 6.62
C GLY A 99 -9.01 4.77 7.39
N VAL A 100 -9.06 5.76 8.27
CA VAL A 100 -7.96 6.07 9.19
C VAL A 100 -8.50 6.15 10.62
N THR A 101 -7.81 5.50 11.54
CA THR A 101 -8.10 5.57 12.97
C THR A 101 -6.96 6.19 13.74
N LEU A 102 -7.29 6.79 14.89
CA LEU A 102 -6.34 7.25 15.90
C LEU A 102 -6.49 6.38 17.15
N SER A 103 -5.37 5.80 17.57
CA SER A 103 -5.20 5.19 18.88
C SER A 103 -4.31 6.08 19.74
N THR A 104 -4.76 6.32 20.97
CA THR A 104 -4.10 7.15 21.98
C THR A 104 -4.03 6.37 23.27
N THR A 105 -2.81 6.07 23.73
CA THR A 105 -2.57 5.22 24.90
C THR A 105 -1.74 5.95 25.94
N ALA A 106 -2.01 5.71 27.22
CA ALA A 106 -1.20 6.25 28.30
C ALA A 106 0.00 5.34 28.55
N ALA A 107 1.21 5.86 28.45
CA ALA A 107 2.40 5.13 28.87
C ALA A 107 2.46 5.04 30.40
N ALA A 108 3.07 3.97 30.92
CA ALA A 108 3.19 3.77 32.36
C ALA A 108 4.29 4.67 32.98
N PRO A 109 4.08 5.23 34.18
CA PRO A 109 2.84 5.17 34.97
C PRO A 109 1.78 6.15 34.45
N ALA A 110 0.54 5.67 34.30
CA ALA A 110 -0.60 6.52 33.95
C ALA A 110 -1.13 7.27 35.19
N SER A 111 -1.77 8.42 34.98
CA SER A 111 -2.37 9.23 36.04
C SER A 111 -3.80 9.64 35.70
N LYS A 112 -4.49 10.34 36.62
CA LYS A 112 -5.84 10.87 36.38
C LYS A 112 -5.93 11.76 35.14
N LEU A 113 -4.83 12.40 34.72
CA LEU A 113 -4.78 13.14 33.46
C LEU A 113 -5.23 12.30 32.26
N THR A 114 -5.01 10.99 32.27
CA THR A 114 -5.35 10.08 31.18
C THR A 114 -6.38 9.01 31.56
N THR A 115 -6.57 8.73 32.86
CA THR A 115 -7.51 7.69 33.31
C THR A 115 -8.89 8.24 33.69
N ASP A 116 -9.01 9.53 34.01
CA ASP A 116 -10.30 10.17 34.27
C ASP A 116 -10.93 10.64 32.96
N GLY A 117 -12.01 10.00 32.53
CA GLY A 117 -12.69 10.32 31.28
C GLY A 117 -13.47 11.63 31.29
N VAL A 118 -13.74 12.24 32.44
CA VAL A 118 -14.57 13.44 32.53
C VAL A 118 -13.71 14.66 32.81
N ASN A 119 -12.87 14.59 33.83
CA ASN A 119 -12.05 15.70 34.29
C ASN A 119 -10.58 15.57 33.87
N GLY A 120 -10.19 14.44 33.28
CA GLY A 120 -8.88 14.29 32.64
C GLY A 120 -8.81 14.99 31.29
N LEU A 121 -7.63 14.88 30.65
CA LEU A 121 -7.36 15.50 29.37
C LEU A 121 -8.39 15.07 28.33
N GLN A 122 -8.92 16.05 27.62
CA GLN A 122 -9.82 15.87 26.49
C GLN A 122 -9.04 16.19 25.22
N VAL A 123 -9.31 15.50 24.11
CA VAL A 123 -8.67 15.72 22.81
C VAL A 123 -9.70 16.02 21.75
N ALA A 124 -9.37 16.94 20.86
CA ALA A 124 -10.04 17.16 19.58
C ALA A 124 -8.99 17.26 18.46
N VAL A 125 -9.38 16.94 17.24
CA VAL A 125 -8.52 17.07 16.05
C VAL A 125 -9.27 17.84 14.97
N ASP A 126 -8.64 18.89 14.49
CA ASP A 126 -9.09 19.66 13.33
C ASP A 126 -8.08 19.51 12.19
N ALA A 127 -8.54 19.64 10.96
CA ALA A 127 -7.68 19.83 9.80
C ALA A 127 -7.82 21.26 9.26
N CYS A 128 -6.72 21.82 8.76
CA CYS A 128 -6.74 23.02 7.94
C CYS A 128 -6.47 22.63 6.48
N SER A 129 -7.19 23.25 5.55
CA SER A 129 -7.02 23.01 4.10
C SER A 129 -5.63 23.39 3.56
N VAL A 130 -4.84 24.12 4.35
CA VAL A 130 -3.45 24.51 4.10
C VAL A 130 -2.62 24.26 5.37
N PRO A 131 -1.28 24.25 5.31
CA PRO A 131 -0.45 24.13 6.51
C PRO A 131 -0.81 25.19 7.56
N TRP A 132 -0.88 24.79 8.82
CA TRP A 132 -1.16 25.71 9.93
C TRP A 132 -0.04 26.74 10.07
N THR A 133 -0.41 27.99 10.34
CA THR A 133 0.56 29.02 10.73
C THR A 133 0.91 28.83 12.20
N GLU A 134 2.10 28.30 12.46
CA GLU A 134 2.66 28.08 13.81
C GLU A 134 3.15 29.41 14.40
N ALA A 135 2.82 29.65 15.67
CA ALA A 135 3.33 30.76 16.47
C ALA A 135 3.66 30.29 17.90
N GLY A 136 4.37 31.13 18.67
CA GLY A 136 4.85 30.80 20.01
C GLY A 136 6.17 30.01 19.98
N THR A 137 6.60 29.54 21.15
CA THR A 137 7.84 28.79 21.34
C THR A 137 7.59 27.55 22.18
N ALA A 138 8.37 26.49 21.99
CA ALA A 138 8.23 25.28 22.79
C ALA A 138 8.23 25.60 24.30
N PRO A 139 7.33 24.98 25.09
CA PRO A 139 6.31 24.00 24.68
C PRO A 139 4.94 24.60 24.29
N ALA A 140 4.80 25.92 24.29
CA ALA A 140 3.57 26.67 24.12
C ALA A 140 3.38 27.16 22.66
N TYR A 141 3.17 26.22 21.75
CA TYR A 141 2.81 26.52 20.36
C TYR A 141 1.32 26.80 20.19
N THR A 142 1.00 27.67 19.25
CA THR A 142 -0.37 27.98 18.79
C THR A 142 -0.44 27.88 17.27
N TYR A 143 -1.62 27.56 16.75
CA TYR A 143 -1.81 27.31 15.32
C TYR A 143 -3.05 28.03 14.79
N THR A 144 -2.84 28.87 13.79
CA THR A 144 -3.91 29.59 13.08
C THR A 144 -4.09 29.03 11.67
N CYS A 145 -5.33 28.74 11.29
CA CYS A 145 -5.68 28.30 9.94
C CYS A 145 -6.01 29.53 9.09
N THR A 146 -5.32 29.72 7.97
CA THR A 146 -5.61 30.77 6.98
C THR A 146 -6.55 30.28 5.87
N GLY A 147 -6.86 28.98 5.86
CA GLY A 147 -7.80 28.34 4.94
C GLY A 147 -9.11 27.95 5.64
N VAL A 148 -9.67 26.80 5.25
CA VAL A 148 -10.88 26.24 5.85
C VAL A 148 -10.49 25.23 6.92
N THR A 149 -11.06 25.38 8.11
CA THR A 149 -10.95 24.39 9.19
C THR A 149 -12.09 23.37 9.10
N THR A 150 -11.76 22.09 9.19
CA THR A 150 -12.72 21.00 9.25
C THR A 150 -12.50 20.18 10.53
N SER A 151 -13.59 19.82 11.21
CA SER A 151 -13.51 18.90 12.35
C SER A 151 -13.23 17.49 11.86
N VAL A 152 -12.16 16.88 12.35
CA VAL A 152 -11.72 15.51 12.03
C VAL A 152 -12.09 14.55 13.16
N LEU A 153 -11.92 15.00 14.40
CA LEU A 153 -12.30 14.30 15.62
C LEU A 153 -12.95 15.28 16.60
N PRO A 154 -14.24 15.13 16.94
CA PRO A 154 -14.87 15.96 17.97
C PRO A 154 -14.25 15.71 19.35
N THR A 155 -14.42 16.66 20.27
CA THR A 155 -13.90 16.57 21.63
C THR A 155 -14.34 15.27 22.33
N ARG A 156 -13.37 14.58 22.90
CA ARG A 156 -13.57 13.34 23.66
C ARG A 156 -12.42 13.13 24.66
N PRO A 157 -12.48 12.13 25.57
CA PRO A 157 -11.36 11.81 26.44
C PRO A 157 -10.09 11.50 25.63
N ILE A 158 -8.92 11.92 26.12
CA ILE A 158 -7.66 11.83 25.38
C ILE A 158 -7.28 10.39 25.03
N ILE A 159 -7.69 9.41 25.85
CA ILE A 159 -7.44 7.99 25.59
C ILE A 159 -8.57 7.39 24.75
N GLY A 160 -8.19 6.60 23.77
CA GLY A 160 -9.13 5.87 22.92
C GLY A 160 -8.38 4.98 21.94
N THR A 161 -9.01 3.87 21.59
CA THR A 161 -8.45 2.88 20.66
C THR A 161 -9.28 2.86 19.40
N ASP A 162 -8.60 2.85 18.25
CA ASP A 162 -9.19 2.75 16.92
C ASP A 162 -10.32 3.75 16.66
N VAL A 163 -10.16 4.97 17.17
CA VAL A 163 -11.14 6.04 17.01
C VAL A 163 -11.09 6.53 15.56
N VAL A 164 -12.20 6.43 14.85
CA VAL A 164 -12.28 6.82 13.43
C VAL A 164 -12.06 8.33 13.27
N LEU A 165 -11.16 8.70 12.36
CA LEU A 165 -10.95 10.07 11.91
C LEU A 165 -11.76 10.32 10.63
N SER A 166 -12.57 11.37 10.63
CA SER A 166 -13.45 11.71 9.51
C SER A 166 -12.91 12.88 8.70
N ASN A 167 -13.46 13.11 7.50
CA ASN A 167 -13.18 14.29 6.67
C ASN A 167 -11.71 14.46 6.25
N LEU A 168 -10.96 13.36 6.20
CA LEU A 168 -9.56 13.35 5.76
C LEU A 168 -9.45 13.37 4.23
N ALA A 169 -8.70 14.33 3.70
CA ALA A 169 -8.39 14.44 2.29
C ALA A 169 -7.37 13.38 1.83
N SER A 170 -6.50 12.90 2.73
CA SER A 170 -5.48 11.89 2.41
C SER A 170 -6.06 10.49 2.21
N ILE A 171 -7.37 10.28 2.40
CA ILE A 171 -8.04 8.98 2.19
C ILE A 171 -7.95 8.55 0.72
N THR A 172 -8.00 9.51 -0.20
CA THR A 172 -7.82 9.27 -1.63
C THR A 172 -6.39 9.61 -2.04
N ASN A 173 -5.75 8.68 -2.74
CA ASN A 173 -4.43 8.85 -3.30
C ASN A 173 -4.48 8.66 -4.82
N PRO A 174 -4.80 9.73 -5.57
CA PRO A 174 -4.68 9.68 -7.01
C PRO A 174 -3.23 9.86 -7.49
N ASN A 175 -2.31 10.46 -6.70
CA ASN A 175 -0.90 10.77 -7.07
C ASN A 175 -0.07 11.43 -5.92
N SER A 176 -0.23 11.03 -4.65
CA SER A 176 0.55 11.46 -3.46
C SER A 176 0.49 12.94 -3.03
N SER A 177 -0.29 13.82 -3.68
CA SER A 177 -0.31 15.26 -3.33
C SER A 177 -1.37 15.69 -2.29
N LYS A 178 -2.14 14.76 -1.72
CA LYS A 178 -3.13 15.08 -0.68
C LYS A 178 -2.58 14.76 0.69
N ALA A 179 -2.60 15.76 1.57
CA ALA A 179 -2.22 15.64 2.96
C ALA A 179 -3.23 16.40 3.83
N ASP A 180 -3.42 15.91 5.04
CA ASP A 180 -4.23 16.55 6.06
C ASP A 180 -3.31 17.30 7.03
N ASN A 181 -3.48 18.62 7.12
CA ASN A 181 -2.75 19.45 8.07
C ASN A 181 -3.52 19.43 9.38
N LEU A 182 -3.19 18.50 10.28
CA LEU A 182 -3.90 18.29 11.53
C LEU A 182 -3.39 19.22 12.63
N ARG A 183 -4.31 19.70 13.45
CA ARG A 183 -4.06 20.30 14.76
C ARG A 183 -4.76 19.46 15.81
N ILE A 184 -3.96 18.86 16.68
CA ILE A 184 -4.40 18.11 17.84
C ILE A 184 -4.45 19.09 19.01
N THR A 185 -5.61 19.24 19.63
CA THR A 185 -5.80 20.10 20.80
C THR A 185 -6.14 19.23 21.99
N ALA A 186 -5.27 19.20 22.99
CA ALA A 186 -5.54 18.58 24.29
C ALA A 186 -5.92 19.67 25.30
N THR A 187 -7.00 19.47 26.05
CA THR A 187 -7.51 20.44 27.03
C THR A 187 -7.61 19.76 28.39
N LEU A 188 -7.08 20.40 29.44
CA LEU A 188 -7.40 19.99 30.81
C LEU A 188 -8.68 20.73 31.24
N PRO A 189 -9.81 20.05 31.51
CA PRO A 189 -11.05 20.70 31.88
C PRO A 189 -10.91 21.59 33.12
N THR A 190 -11.66 22.69 33.18
CA THR A 190 -11.70 23.58 34.36
C THR A 190 -12.25 22.91 35.62
N ALA A 191 -12.94 21.78 35.46
CA ALA A 191 -13.46 20.97 36.56
C ALA A 191 -12.41 20.01 37.17
N ALA A 192 -11.19 19.95 36.62
CA ALA A 192 -10.09 19.21 37.24
C ALA A 192 -9.72 19.84 38.59
N ASP A 193 -9.89 19.07 39.66
CA ASP A 193 -9.68 19.51 41.04
C ASP A 193 -8.21 19.36 41.49
N ASN A 194 -7.93 19.64 42.78
CA ASN A 194 -6.60 19.54 43.36
C ASN A 194 -5.98 18.13 43.31
N THR A 195 -6.77 17.07 43.05
CA THR A 195 -6.21 15.71 42.88
C THR A 195 -5.43 15.54 41.58
N PHE A 196 -5.53 16.50 40.65
CA PHE A 196 -4.73 16.54 39.41
C PHE A 196 -3.38 17.25 39.58
N GLN A 197 -3.15 17.93 40.71
CA GLN A 197 -1.95 18.73 40.92
C GLN A 197 -0.69 17.85 40.93
N GLY A 198 0.33 18.27 40.18
CA GLY A 198 1.63 17.58 40.12
C GLY A 198 1.62 16.25 39.36
N LEU A 199 0.47 15.84 38.79
CA LEU A 199 0.41 14.63 37.98
C LEU A 199 1.16 14.80 36.65
N THR A 200 1.67 13.70 36.14
CA THR A 200 2.28 13.62 34.81
C THR A 200 1.79 12.34 34.13
N SER A 201 1.59 12.40 32.82
CA SER A 201 1.31 11.24 31.99
C SER A 201 1.85 11.47 30.59
N THR A 202 2.32 10.40 29.97
CA THR A 202 2.74 10.39 28.58
C THR A 202 1.62 9.77 27.74
N VAL A 203 1.26 10.40 26.63
CA VAL A 203 0.27 9.89 25.68
C VAL A 203 0.98 9.56 24.38
N ASP A 204 0.87 8.30 23.96
CA ASP A 204 1.37 7.84 22.67
C ASP A 204 0.25 7.95 21.63
N PHE A 205 0.58 8.45 20.44
CA PHE A 205 -0.36 8.64 19.33
C PHE A 205 0.01 7.70 18.18
N ALA A 206 -0.93 6.86 17.75
CA ALA A 206 -0.77 5.94 16.63
C ALA A 206 -1.88 6.16 15.60
N PHE A 207 -1.50 6.50 14.37
CA PHE A 207 -2.42 6.63 13.24
C PHE A 207 -2.33 5.37 12.39
N THR A 208 -3.48 4.72 12.17
CA THR A 208 -3.56 3.46 11.41
C THR A 208 -4.47 3.66 10.21
N ALA A 209 -3.97 3.33 9.02
CA ALA A 209 -4.77 3.32 7.80
C ALA A 209 -5.06 1.88 7.37
N THR A 210 -6.28 1.62 6.89
CA THR A 210 -6.67 0.34 6.33
C THR A 210 -6.65 0.36 4.80
N GLN A 211 -6.56 -0.81 4.17
CA GLN A 211 -6.73 -0.94 2.73
C GLN A 211 -8.21 -0.75 2.34
N ARG A 212 -8.48 -0.12 1.18
CA ARG A 212 -9.82 -0.14 0.59
C ARG A 212 -10.29 -1.56 0.25
N ALA A 213 -11.60 -1.74 0.06
CA ALA A 213 -12.14 -2.99 -0.46
C ALA A 213 -11.61 -3.34 -1.86
N ALA A 214 -11.46 -4.64 -2.14
CA ALA A 214 -11.02 -5.16 -3.42
C ALA A 214 -12.05 -4.89 -4.54
N THR A 215 -11.57 -4.79 -5.77
CA THR A 215 -12.37 -4.55 -6.98
C THR A 215 -11.87 -5.44 -8.10
N SER A 216 -12.75 -5.92 -8.98
CA SER A 216 -12.33 -6.57 -10.24
C SER A 216 -11.57 -5.58 -11.13
N ARG A 217 -10.60 -6.08 -11.91
CA ARG A 217 -9.69 -5.31 -12.78
C ARG A 217 -9.54 -6.02 -14.12
#